data_AF-I6ZKT1-F1
#
_entry.id   AF-I6ZKT1-F1
#
_cell.length_a   1.000
_cell.length_b   1.000
_cell.length_c   1.000
_cell.angle_alpha   90.00
_cell.angle_beta   90.00
_cell.angle_gamma   90.00
#
_symmetry.space_group_name_H-M   'P 1'
#
loop_
_entity.id
_entity.type
_entity.pdbx_description
1 polymer ?
#
loop_
_entity_poly.entity_id
_entity_poly.type
_entity_poly.pdbx_seq_one_letter_code
_entity_poly.pdbx_strand_id
1 'polypeptide(L)'
;MHAIELRMLYNSKNYEEIYDRIRQEMEKLALGDRLCTNDLEGLQSSVEEEMRRCIHEQRGIPRPLINIILLQGEVFEKRMRSLASSYLGSLCSVNYQEFLNCNFQKLSSLDSCLSWIEESIAKISLRYSHIPDDWCLSQEILLKYYFMTKQRACDYFFYNEVDEEDFMEAFNSTIKHEKRLGRLFEKHGCCACALYAPSVDSHQEALCPHRTMVSSLFIPNIEIYLRRSFSFLMQPDLNQEDTRACVVSRFLDFFRGVGKILKRVEYLNDKSVYRHLVHYFDEHLSLLMKRINSSKDLYGSIIVLNTLLFIRETALDFLDQIIEKSGVEEDIPKIHMEIRRVERSQNAFIDDFLSNYFSGLDFAAPEGLSREIIQFLDKSIMNERTKGIHEDVQITLLEDIISHAFSRIYTTRVSPQISESLLFEISEIKRYLRTKVSVVPLMDVVEKYLKIFLCPLDNKECFVKNFILMSEGIFSFDQIVNSIGNEHEVGALYSAYEAAMKSLHPLALETPLHQ
;
A
#
# COMPACT_ATOMS: atom_id res chain seq x y z
N MET A 1 -9.33 43.62 -21.89
CA MET A 1 -10.04 43.96 -20.65
C MET A 1 -10.55 42.68 -20.03
N HIS A 2 -10.05 42.36 -18.84
CA HIS A 2 -10.40 41.14 -18.08
C HIS A 2 -11.72 41.35 -17.33
N ALA A 3 -12.49 40.29 -17.10
CA ALA A 3 -13.78 40.36 -16.39
C ALA A 3 -13.68 41.07 -15.01
N ILE A 4 -12.52 40.94 -14.35
CA ILE A 4 -12.18 41.62 -13.09
C ILE A 4 -12.21 43.14 -13.25
N GLU A 5 -11.64 43.68 -14.33
CA GLU A 5 -11.58 45.13 -14.57
C GLU A 5 -12.98 45.72 -14.77
N LEU A 6 -13.87 45.00 -15.47
CA LEU A 6 -15.25 45.41 -15.66
C LEU A 6 -16.06 45.40 -14.35
N ARG A 7 -15.86 44.36 -13.52
CA ARG A 7 -16.48 44.28 -12.19
C ARG A 7 -15.96 45.38 -11.26
N MET A 8 -14.66 45.69 -11.30
CA MET A 8 -14.08 46.80 -10.54
C MET A 8 -14.65 48.15 -10.98
N LEU A 9 -14.83 48.36 -12.29
CA LEU A 9 -15.44 49.58 -12.81
C LEU A 9 -16.89 49.75 -12.31
N TYR A 10 -17.69 48.68 -12.33
CA TYR A 10 -19.02 48.71 -11.72
C TYR A 10 -18.97 49.07 -10.22
N ASN A 11 -18.06 48.45 -9.47
CA ASN A 11 -17.89 48.70 -8.03
C ASN A 11 -17.41 50.12 -7.70
N SER A 12 -16.71 50.78 -8.63
CA SER A 12 -16.31 52.19 -8.48
C SER A 12 -17.49 53.17 -8.55
N LYS A 13 -18.67 52.70 -9.00
CA LYS A 13 -19.89 53.50 -9.20
C LYS A 13 -19.72 54.68 -10.17
N ASN A 14 -18.73 54.62 -11.07
CA ASN A 14 -18.55 55.61 -12.13
C ASN A 14 -19.56 55.38 -13.28
N TYR A 15 -20.82 55.76 -13.04
CA TYR A 15 -21.91 55.45 -13.97
C TYR A 15 -21.76 56.07 -15.36
N GLU A 16 -21.16 57.26 -15.47
CA GLU A 16 -20.90 57.90 -16.77
C GLU A 16 -19.98 57.03 -17.64
N GLU A 17 -18.86 56.57 -17.06
CA GLU A 17 -17.91 55.68 -17.74
C GLU A 17 -18.53 54.31 -18.05
N ILE A 18 -19.36 53.77 -17.15
CA ILE A 18 -20.09 52.52 -17.36
C ILE A 18 -21.04 52.64 -18.56
N TYR A 19 -21.84 53.71 -18.64
CA TYR A 19 -22.80 53.92 -19.73
C TYR A 19 -22.10 54.18 -21.07
N ASP A 20 -21.04 54.96 -21.09
CA ASP A 20 -20.23 55.17 -22.30
C ASP A 20 -19.61 53.86 -22.78
N ARG A 21 -19.17 53.00 -21.86
CA ARG A 21 -18.60 51.70 -22.21
C ARG A 21 -19.66 50.72 -22.72
N ILE A 22 -20.84 50.70 -22.12
CA ILE A 22 -21.98 49.92 -22.64
C ILE A 22 -22.29 50.35 -24.07
N ARG A 23 -22.35 51.67 -24.36
CA ARG A 23 -22.60 52.19 -25.72
C ARG A 23 -21.56 51.70 -26.73
N GLN A 24 -20.28 51.74 -26.36
CA GLN A 24 -19.19 51.23 -27.21
C GLN A 24 -19.26 49.72 -27.44
N GLU A 25 -19.68 48.93 -26.45
CA GLU A 25 -19.87 47.48 -26.64
C GLU A 25 -21.12 47.18 -27.48
N MET A 26 -22.17 47.99 -27.39
CA MET A 26 -23.36 47.88 -28.24
C MET A 26 -23.06 48.17 -29.72
N GLU A 27 -22.24 49.19 -30.01
CA GLU A 27 -21.77 49.49 -31.37
C GLU A 27 -21.02 48.30 -31.99
N LYS A 28 -20.20 47.61 -31.19
CA LYS A 28 -19.45 46.41 -31.63
C LYS A 28 -20.33 45.20 -31.94
N LEU A 29 -21.56 45.15 -31.40
CA LEU A 29 -22.48 44.04 -31.66
C LEU A 29 -23.14 44.15 -33.05
N ALA A 30 -23.01 45.26 -33.78
CA ALA A 30 -23.76 45.53 -35.01
C ALA A 30 -25.29 45.32 -34.84
N LEU A 31 -25.78 45.45 -33.60
CA LEU A 31 -27.16 45.22 -33.16
C LEU A 31 -27.78 46.51 -32.59
N GLY A 32 -27.26 47.68 -32.97
CA GLY A 32 -27.72 48.99 -32.49
C GLY A 32 -29.23 49.21 -32.61
N ASP A 33 -29.88 48.54 -33.55
CA ASP A 33 -31.33 48.62 -33.79
C ASP A 33 -32.18 47.61 -32.97
N ARG A 34 -31.56 46.66 -32.23
CA ARG A 34 -32.27 45.56 -31.55
C ARG A 34 -32.29 45.64 -30.02
N LEU A 35 -31.43 46.45 -29.41
CA LEU A 35 -31.39 46.61 -27.96
C LEU A 35 -32.11 47.91 -27.59
N CYS A 36 -33.20 47.82 -26.80
CA CYS A 36 -33.91 49.01 -26.34
C CYS A 36 -33.03 49.78 -25.32
N THR A 37 -32.64 51.01 -25.64
CA THR A 37 -31.77 51.86 -24.80
C THR A 37 -32.52 52.92 -24.00
N ASN A 38 -33.85 52.93 -24.05
CA ASN A 38 -34.65 54.02 -23.50
C ASN A 38 -34.69 53.99 -21.96
N ASP A 39 -34.51 52.80 -21.36
CA ASP A 39 -34.34 52.59 -19.92
C ASP A 39 -33.50 51.33 -19.64
N LEU A 40 -33.04 51.19 -18.39
CA LEU A 40 -32.21 50.06 -17.95
C LEU A 40 -32.96 48.72 -18.06
N GLU A 41 -34.27 48.70 -17.80
CA GLU A 41 -35.10 47.50 -17.86
C GLU A 41 -35.24 46.98 -19.29
N GLY A 42 -35.41 47.88 -20.27
CA GLY A 42 -35.44 47.59 -21.68
C GLY A 42 -34.11 47.03 -22.18
N LEU A 43 -32.98 47.57 -21.71
CA LEU A 43 -31.64 47.05 -22.03
C LEU A 43 -31.45 45.64 -21.46
N GLN A 44 -31.80 45.43 -20.18
CA GLN A 44 -31.73 44.12 -19.52
C GLN A 44 -32.56 43.06 -20.26
N SER A 45 -33.80 43.40 -20.61
CA SER A 45 -34.70 42.51 -21.33
C SER A 45 -34.18 42.16 -22.72
N SER A 46 -33.59 43.16 -23.41
CA SER A 46 -33.02 42.94 -24.75
C SER A 46 -31.74 42.09 -24.70
N VAL A 47 -30.90 42.28 -23.69
CA VAL A 47 -29.71 41.45 -23.44
C VAL A 47 -30.10 40.01 -23.10
N GLU A 48 -31.17 39.82 -22.33
CA GLU A 48 -31.71 38.49 -22.03
C GLU A 48 -32.18 37.76 -23.29
N GLU A 49 -32.98 38.44 -24.14
CA GLU A 49 -33.47 37.88 -25.40
C GLU A 49 -32.33 37.51 -26.35
N GLU A 50 -31.34 38.39 -26.48
CA GLU A 50 -30.17 38.15 -27.33
C GLU A 50 -29.37 36.94 -26.83
N MET A 51 -29.14 36.83 -25.52
CA MET A 51 -28.42 35.69 -24.95
C MET A 51 -29.18 34.38 -25.21
N ARG A 52 -30.51 34.39 -25.03
CA ARG A 52 -31.38 33.24 -25.32
C ARG A 52 -31.27 32.83 -26.79
N ARG A 53 -31.32 33.80 -27.72
CA ARG A 53 -31.15 33.55 -29.16
C ARG A 53 -29.77 32.96 -29.47
N CYS A 54 -28.69 33.53 -28.95
CA CYS A 54 -27.33 33.02 -29.16
C CYS A 54 -27.17 31.57 -28.69
N ILE A 55 -27.78 31.21 -27.56
CA ILE A 55 -27.78 29.83 -27.04
C ILE A 55 -28.60 28.91 -27.94
N HIS A 56 -29.82 29.30 -28.30
CA HIS A 56 -30.72 28.49 -29.14
C HIS A 56 -30.15 28.24 -30.54
N GLU A 57 -29.57 29.27 -31.16
CA GLU A 57 -28.89 29.19 -32.46
C GLU A 57 -27.50 28.53 -32.39
N GLN A 58 -27.02 28.20 -31.19
CA GLN A 58 -25.73 27.54 -30.97
C GLN A 58 -24.50 28.32 -31.48
N ARG A 59 -24.58 29.66 -31.55
CA ARG A 59 -23.54 30.54 -32.13
C ARG A 59 -22.46 31.00 -31.14
N GLY A 60 -22.54 30.59 -29.87
CA GLY A 60 -21.74 31.13 -28.78
C GLY A 60 -22.26 32.51 -28.34
N ILE A 61 -21.89 32.95 -27.13
CA ILE A 61 -22.29 34.29 -26.65
C ILE A 61 -21.18 35.29 -26.99
N PRO A 62 -21.46 36.35 -27.76
CA PRO A 62 -20.46 37.33 -28.14
C PRO A 62 -19.84 38.03 -26.92
N ARG A 63 -18.52 38.24 -26.96
CA ARG A 63 -17.80 38.95 -25.89
C ARG A 63 -18.40 40.32 -25.54
N PRO A 64 -18.84 41.16 -26.50
CA PRO A 64 -19.46 42.43 -26.13
C PRO A 64 -20.74 42.29 -25.31
N LEU A 65 -21.54 41.24 -25.56
CA LEU A 65 -22.76 40.96 -24.77
C LEU A 65 -22.40 40.58 -23.33
N ILE A 66 -21.35 39.77 -23.15
CA ILE A 66 -20.80 39.46 -21.81
C ILE A 66 -20.30 40.72 -21.11
N ASN A 67 -19.58 41.60 -21.81
CA ASN A 67 -19.09 42.85 -21.23
C ASN A 67 -20.24 43.74 -20.74
N ILE A 68 -21.32 43.85 -21.53
CA ILE A 68 -22.54 44.58 -21.13
C ILE A 68 -23.17 43.97 -19.88
N ILE A 69 -23.23 42.64 -19.77
CA ILE A 69 -23.76 41.95 -18.58
C ILE A 69 -22.92 42.28 -17.33
N LEU A 70 -21.58 42.21 -17.44
CA LEU A 70 -20.67 42.50 -16.33
C LEU A 70 -20.76 43.96 -15.86
N LEU A 71 -20.96 44.90 -16.80
CA LEU A 71 -21.10 46.33 -16.53
C LEU A 71 -22.40 46.71 -15.83
N GLN A 72 -23.39 45.82 -15.78
CA GLN A 72 -24.67 46.03 -15.10
C GLN A 72 -24.71 45.50 -13.66
N GLY A 73 -23.60 44.93 -13.19
CA GLY A 73 -23.42 44.54 -11.80
C GLY A 73 -23.79 43.12 -11.44
N GLU A 74 -23.42 42.73 -10.22
CA GLU A 74 -23.45 41.34 -9.74
C GLU A 74 -24.86 40.71 -9.75
N VAL A 75 -25.90 41.49 -9.42
CA VAL A 75 -27.28 41.00 -9.39
C VAL A 75 -27.72 40.56 -10.79
N PHE A 76 -27.46 41.39 -11.80
CA PHE A 76 -27.80 41.08 -13.18
C PHE A 76 -26.89 39.98 -13.73
N GLU A 77 -25.58 40.02 -13.43
CA GLU A 77 -24.64 38.96 -13.80
C GLU A 77 -25.09 37.58 -13.29
N LYS A 78 -25.48 37.49 -12.02
CA LYS A 78 -25.96 36.24 -11.40
C LYS A 78 -27.24 35.73 -12.05
N ARG A 79 -28.17 36.62 -12.38
CA ARG A 79 -29.39 36.28 -13.13
C ARG A 79 -29.05 35.72 -14.51
N MET A 80 -28.20 36.41 -15.27
CA MET A 80 -27.80 35.99 -16.61
C MET A 80 -27.03 34.66 -16.59
N ARG A 81 -26.14 34.46 -15.62
CA ARG A 81 -25.46 33.16 -15.39
C ARG A 81 -26.48 32.03 -15.20
N SER A 82 -27.45 32.22 -14.32
CA SER A 82 -28.52 31.23 -14.05
C SER A 82 -29.33 30.90 -15.31
N LEU A 83 -29.72 31.93 -16.07
CA LEU A 83 -30.46 31.77 -17.32
C LEU A 83 -29.62 31.03 -18.38
N ALA A 84 -28.34 31.36 -18.51
CA ALA A 84 -27.43 30.70 -19.44
C ALA A 84 -27.33 29.20 -19.12
N SER A 85 -27.07 28.84 -17.86
CA SER A 85 -27.03 27.45 -17.40
C SER A 85 -28.35 26.70 -17.59
N SER A 86 -29.48 27.39 -17.42
CA SER A 86 -30.82 26.83 -17.62
C SER A 86 -31.07 26.51 -19.10
N TYR A 87 -30.91 27.49 -19.99
CA TYR A 87 -31.16 27.32 -21.42
C TYR A 87 -30.18 26.35 -22.07
N LEU A 88 -28.88 26.47 -21.77
CA LEU A 88 -27.87 25.51 -22.26
C LEU A 88 -28.16 24.12 -21.75
N GLY A 89 -28.52 23.98 -20.47
CA GLY A 89 -28.84 22.70 -19.90
C GLY A 89 -30.06 22.06 -20.54
N SER A 90 -31.13 22.80 -20.81
CA SER A 90 -32.30 22.28 -21.51
C SER A 90 -31.93 21.75 -22.90
N LEU A 91 -31.22 22.56 -23.70
CA LEU A 91 -30.80 22.17 -25.05
C LEU A 91 -29.87 20.94 -25.03
N CYS A 92 -28.88 20.94 -24.13
CA CYS A 92 -27.93 19.86 -24.00
C CYS A 92 -28.60 18.56 -23.52
N SER A 93 -29.51 18.65 -22.56
CA SER A 93 -30.26 17.51 -22.03
C SER A 93 -31.12 16.83 -23.10
N VAL A 94 -31.78 17.58 -23.99
CA VAL A 94 -32.55 16.97 -25.08
C VAL A 94 -31.65 16.14 -26.00
N ASN A 95 -30.55 16.74 -26.48
CA ASN A 95 -29.62 16.06 -27.38
C ASN A 95 -29.00 14.82 -26.72
N TYR A 96 -28.65 14.91 -25.44
CA TYR A 96 -28.06 13.79 -24.73
C TYR A 96 -29.07 12.69 -24.41
N GLN A 97 -30.32 13.04 -24.12
CA GLN A 97 -31.38 12.06 -23.88
C GLN A 97 -31.63 11.22 -25.14
N GLU A 98 -31.69 11.85 -26.31
CA GLU A 98 -31.79 11.16 -27.59
C GLU A 98 -30.60 10.22 -27.81
N PHE A 99 -29.38 10.71 -27.57
CA PHE A 99 -28.18 9.90 -27.66
C PHE A 99 -28.22 8.69 -26.72
N LEU A 100 -28.56 8.89 -25.44
CA LEU A 100 -28.67 7.83 -24.44
C LEU A 100 -29.68 6.76 -24.85
N ASN A 101 -30.86 7.16 -25.32
CA ASN A 101 -31.92 6.24 -25.73
C ASN A 101 -31.47 5.35 -26.91
N CYS A 102 -30.65 5.86 -27.82
CA CYS A 102 -30.17 5.11 -28.98
C CYS A 102 -28.93 4.24 -28.68
N ASN A 103 -28.04 4.70 -27.79
CA ASN A 103 -26.69 4.12 -27.64
C ASN A 103 -26.48 3.34 -26.34
N PHE A 104 -27.34 3.52 -25.32
CA PHE A 104 -27.23 2.79 -24.06
C PHE A 104 -28.04 1.49 -24.10
N GLN A 105 -27.39 0.38 -24.45
CA GLN A 105 -28.01 -0.95 -24.52
C GLN A 105 -27.52 -1.90 -23.42
N LYS A 106 -26.22 -1.84 -23.12
CA LYS A 106 -25.53 -2.63 -22.07
C LYS A 106 -24.61 -1.74 -21.24
N LEU A 107 -24.08 -2.23 -20.12
CA LEU A 107 -23.32 -1.41 -19.19
C LEU A 107 -22.01 -0.88 -19.79
N SER A 108 -21.31 -1.68 -20.60
CA SER A 108 -20.12 -1.24 -21.37
C SER A 108 -20.39 -0.08 -22.32
N SER A 109 -21.66 0.17 -22.69
CA SER A 109 -22.03 1.35 -23.49
C SER A 109 -21.73 2.66 -22.76
N LEU A 110 -21.51 2.64 -21.43
CA LEU A 110 -21.04 3.78 -20.65
C LEU A 110 -19.77 4.42 -21.22
N ASP A 111 -18.87 3.65 -21.82
CA ASP A 111 -17.66 4.20 -22.45
C ASP A 111 -18.03 5.16 -23.60
N SER A 112 -18.99 4.76 -24.45
CA SER A 112 -19.50 5.61 -25.54
C SER A 112 -20.23 6.85 -25.03
N CYS A 113 -21.04 6.69 -23.98
CA CYS A 113 -21.77 7.80 -23.36
C CYS A 113 -20.83 8.82 -22.72
N LEU A 114 -19.83 8.36 -21.97
CA LEU A 114 -18.86 9.22 -21.31
C LEU A 114 -17.90 9.87 -22.32
N SER A 115 -17.55 9.17 -23.40
CA SER A 115 -16.80 9.75 -24.53
C SER A 115 -17.59 10.88 -25.20
N TRP A 116 -18.89 10.66 -25.45
CA TRP A 116 -19.76 11.71 -26.00
C TRP A 116 -19.85 12.92 -25.06
N ILE A 117 -19.96 12.67 -23.74
CA ILE A 117 -19.94 13.74 -22.73
C ILE A 117 -18.64 14.53 -22.81
N GLU A 118 -17.48 13.87 -22.83
CA GLU A 118 -16.17 14.55 -22.96
C GLU A 118 -16.12 15.47 -24.17
N GLU A 119 -16.53 14.97 -25.34
CA GLU A 119 -16.55 15.77 -26.57
C GLU A 119 -17.54 16.92 -26.49
N SER A 120 -18.74 16.69 -25.95
CA SER A 120 -19.75 17.74 -25.80
C SER A 120 -19.27 18.85 -24.86
N ILE A 121 -18.62 18.49 -23.75
CA ILE A 121 -18.09 19.46 -22.79
C ILE A 121 -16.91 20.24 -23.39
N ALA A 122 -16.06 19.60 -24.20
CA ALA A 122 -15.01 20.29 -24.93
C ALA A 122 -15.59 21.30 -25.94
N LYS A 123 -16.63 20.92 -26.69
CA LYS A 123 -17.33 21.81 -27.64
C LYS A 123 -17.98 23.00 -26.93
N ILE A 124 -18.61 22.78 -25.78
CA ILE A 124 -19.21 23.86 -24.96
C ILE A 124 -18.12 24.80 -24.46
N SER A 125 -17.05 24.27 -23.87
CA SER A 125 -15.92 25.08 -23.37
C SER A 125 -15.30 25.95 -24.47
N LEU A 126 -15.18 25.43 -25.70
CA LEU A 126 -14.68 26.18 -26.84
C LEU A 126 -15.68 27.25 -27.32
N ARG A 127 -16.95 26.86 -27.49
CA ARG A 127 -18.01 27.75 -28.01
C ARG A 127 -18.32 28.92 -27.07
N TYR A 128 -18.14 28.72 -25.76
CA TYR A 128 -18.43 29.70 -24.72
C TYR A 128 -17.17 30.22 -24.03
N SER A 129 -16.01 30.17 -24.70
CA SER A 129 -14.71 30.58 -24.13
C SER A 129 -14.61 32.06 -23.77
N HIS A 130 -15.56 32.89 -24.20
CA HIS A 130 -15.64 34.31 -23.84
C HIS A 130 -16.40 34.57 -22.53
N ILE A 131 -17.07 33.55 -21.99
CA ILE A 131 -17.78 33.63 -20.73
C ILE A 131 -16.77 33.50 -19.59
N PRO A 132 -16.92 34.25 -18.48
CA PRO A 132 -16.03 34.12 -17.33
C PRO A 132 -16.01 32.70 -16.78
N ASP A 133 -14.81 32.18 -16.47
CA ASP A 133 -14.63 30.81 -15.95
C ASP A 133 -15.44 30.55 -14.66
N ASP A 134 -15.61 31.57 -13.82
CA ASP A 134 -16.38 31.52 -12.57
C ASP A 134 -17.90 31.39 -12.77
N TRP A 135 -18.38 31.43 -14.02
CA TRP A 135 -19.76 31.04 -14.35
C TRP A 135 -19.96 29.53 -14.36
N CYS A 136 -18.88 28.73 -14.40
CA CYS A 136 -18.89 27.28 -14.29
C CYS A 136 -19.84 26.55 -15.26
N LEU A 137 -20.13 27.12 -16.45
CA LEU A 137 -21.15 26.57 -17.36
C LEU A 137 -20.86 25.12 -17.76
N SER A 138 -19.64 24.79 -18.16
CA SER A 138 -19.26 23.42 -18.53
C SER A 138 -19.46 22.42 -17.39
N GLN A 139 -19.24 22.84 -16.16
CA GLN A 139 -19.45 22.01 -14.98
C GLN A 139 -20.94 21.78 -14.71
N GLU A 140 -21.77 22.81 -14.82
CA GLU A 140 -23.24 22.70 -14.67
C GLU A 140 -23.85 21.76 -15.72
N ILE A 141 -23.38 21.82 -16.96
CA ILE A 141 -23.83 20.89 -18.01
C ILE A 141 -23.32 19.47 -17.74
N LEU A 142 -22.07 19.31 -17.30
CA LEU A 142 -21.52 18.00 -16.94
C LEU A 142 -22.36 17.32 -15.85
N LEU A 143 -22.78 18.07 -14.82
CA LEU A 143 -23.66 17.55 -13.76
C LEU A 143 -24.99 17.02 -14.31
N LYS A 144 -25.61 17.74 -15.25
CA LYS A 144 -26.84 17.28 -15.92
C LYS A 144 -26.62 15.98 -16.69
N TYR A 145 -25.54 15.89 -17.45
CA TYR A 145 -25.19 14.66 -18.17
C TYR A 145 -24.90 13.49 -17.23
N TYR A 146 -24.16 13.71 -16.15
CA TYR A 146 -23.90 12.68 -15.14
C TYR A 146 -25.19 12.20 -14.49
N PHE A 147 -26.11 13.11 -14.14
CA PHE A 147 -27.40 12.73 -13.57
C PHE A 147 -28.22 11.84 -14.50
N MET A 148 -28.33 12.23 -15.78
CA MET A 148 -29.06 11.43 -16.78
C MET A 148 -28.40 10.06 -17.02
N THR A 149 -27.07 10.03 -17.10
CA THR A 149 -26.29 8.80 -17.24
C THR A 149 -26.50 7.89 -16.02
N LYS A 150 -26.45 8.48 -14.82
CA LYS A 150 -26.67 7.79 -13.56
C LYS A 150 -28.04 7.14 -13.51
N GLN A 151 -29.10 7.89 -13.86
CA GLN A 151 -30.46 7.37 -13.89
C GLN A 151 -30.57 6.17 -14.84
N ARG A 152 -30.03 6.29 -16.06
CA ARG A 152 -30.06 5.20 -17.04
C ARG A 152 -29.28 3.96 -16.60
N ALA A 153 -28.11 4.16 -15.99
CA ALA A 153 -27.30 3.07 -15.47
C ALA A 153 -27.95 2.39 -14.24
N CYS A 154 -28.58 3.15 -13.35
CA CYS A 154 -29.37 2.60 -12.25
C CYS A 154 -30.51 1.70 -12.75
N ASP A 155 -31.25 2.16 -13.77
CA ASP A 155 -32.30 1.34 -14.38
C ASP A 155 -31.72 0.03 -14.92
N TYR A 156 -30.55 0.07 -15.56
CA TYR A 156 -29.89 -1.13 -16.04
C TYR A 156 -29.55 -2.12 -14.91
N PHE A 157 -28.91 -1.63 -13.83
CA PHE A 157 -28.57 -2.44 -12.66
C PHE A 157 -29.81 -3.05 -11.97
N PHE A 158 -30.95 -2.37 -12.02
CA PHE A 158 -32.17 -2.83 -11.36
C PHE A 158 -32.94 -3.87 -12.19
N TYR A 159 -32.98 -3.71 -13.52
CA TYR A 159 -33.81 -4.53 -14.40
C TYR A 159 -33.08 -5.67 -15.10
N ASN A 160 -31.74 -5.68 -15.13
CA ASN A 160 -30.96 -6.66 -15.89
C ASN A 160 -30.00 -7.43 -15.00
N GLU A 161 -29.71 -8.67 -15.38
CA GLU A 161 -28.57 -9.40 -14.85
C GLU A 161 -27.28 -8.82 -15.41
N VAL A 162 -26.32 -8.56 -14.52
CA VAL A 162 -25.06 -7.91 -14.88
C VAL A 162 -24.02 -8.96 -15.24
N ASP A 163 -23.60 -8.97 -16.50
CA ASP A 163 -22.46 -9.78 -16.96
C ASP A 163 -21.13 -9.25 -16.37
N GLU A 164 -20.24 -10.16 -15.98
CA GLU A 164 -18.98 -9.79 -15.32
C GLU A 164 -18.03 -9.02 -16.24
N GLU A 165 -17.93 -9.40 -17.51
CA GLU A 165 -17.06 -8.71 -18.48
C GLU A 165 -17.62 -7.32 -18.83
N ASP A 166 -18.93 -7.24 -19.01
CA ASP A 166 -19.65 -5.97 -19.21
C ASP A 166 -19.45 -5.02 -18.02
N PHE A 167 -19.50 -5.54 -16.79
CA PHE A 167 -19.20 -4.79 -15.57
C PHE A 167 -17.75 -4.30 -15.52
N MET A 168 -16.79 -5.19 -15.81
CA MET A 168 -15.38 -4.86 -15.79
C MET A 168 -15.02 -3.76 -16.79
N GLU A 169 -15.51 -3.86 -18.02
CA GLU A 169 -15.30 -2.87 -19.07
C GLU A 169 -15.88 -1.51 -18.66
N ALA A 170 -17.13 -1.51 -18.22
CA ALA A 170 -17.84 -0.30 -17.80
C ALA A 170 -17.23 0.39 -16.58
N PHE A 171 -16.81 -0.38 -15.57
CA PHE A 171 -16.18 0.17 -14.36
C PHE A 171 -14.85 0.85 -14.70
N ASN A 172 -14.03 0.18 -15.53
CA ASN A 172 -12.74 0.70 -15.94
C ASN A 172 -12.85 1.95 -16.81
N SER A 173 -13.79 1.97 -17.77
CA SER A 173 -14.05 3.15 -18.59
C SER A 173 -14.57 4.31 -17.75
N THR A 174 -15.53 4.05 -16.86
CA THR A 174 -16.12 5.09 -16.00
C THR A 174 -15.06 5.81 -15.17
N ILE A 175 -14.20 5.08 -14.46
CA ILE A 175 -13.12 5.69 -13.67
C ILE A 175 -12.16 6.50 -14.56
N LYS A 176 -11.81 6.00 -15.75
CA LYS A 176 -10.91 6.68 -16.69
C LYS A 176 -11.49 8.01 -17.18
N HIS A 177 -12.78 8.05 -17.51
CA HIS A 177 -13.48 9.25 -17.96
C HIS A 177 -13.71 10.25 -16.83
N GLU A 178 -14.22 9.80 -15.68
CA GLU A 178 -14.45 10.68 -14.54
C GLU A 178 -13.14 11.29 -13.99
N LYS A 179 -12.01 10.58 -14.04
CA LYS A 179 -10.70 11.17 -13.69
C LYS A 179 -10.30 12.33 -14.61
N ARG A 180 -10.65 12.27 -15.90
CA ARG A 180 -10.35 13.33 -16.88
C ARG A 180 -11.30 14.52 -16.72
N LEU A 181 -12.60 14.25 -16.65
CA LEU A 181 -13.66 15.24 -16.46
C LEU A 181 -13.62 15.89 -15.07
N GLY A 182 -13.12 15.16 -14.07
CA GLY A 182 -12.99 15.57 -12.67
C GLY A 182 -12.21 16.87 -12.47
N ARG A 183 -11.31 17.23 -13.39
CA ARG A 183 -10.53 18.49 -13.37
C ARG A 183 -11.42 19.74 -13.39
N LEU A 184 -12.64 19.63 -13.92
CA LEU A 184 -13.60 20.74 -13.91
C LEU A 184 -14.12 21.06 -12.50
N PHE A 185 -14.07 20.11 -11.57
CA PHE A 185 -14.49 20.31 -10.18
C PHE A 185 -13.37 20.87 -9.29
N GLU A 186 -12.09 20.77 -9.72
CA GLU A 186 -10.93 21.18 -8.92
C GLU A 186 -10.75 22.71 -8.85
N LYS A 187 -11.18 23.47 -9.87
CA LYS A 187 -10.94 24.93 -9.95
C LYS A 187 -11.89 25.80 -9.13
N HIS A 188 -13.17 25.45 -9.09
CA HIS A 188 -14.22 26.32 -8.52
C HIS A 188 -15.11 25.61 -7.49
N GLY A 189 -14.76 24.37 -7.10
CA GLY A 189 -15.65 23.51 -6.32
C GLY A 189 -16.93 23.19 -7.09
N CYS A 190 -17.92 22.56 -6.45
CA CYS A 190 -19.22 22.31 -7.07
C CYS A 190 -20.27 23.28 -6.52
N CYS A 191 -20.94 24.04 -7.38
CA CYS A 191 -21.97 25.00 -6.99
C CYS A 191 -23.10 24.35 -6.17
N ALA A 192 -23.48 23.11 -6.51
CA ALA A 192 -24.47 22.35 -5.74
C ALA A 192 -23.97 21.90 -4.35
N CYS A 193 -22.65 21.77 -4.13
CA CYS A 193 -22.08 21.39 -2.84
C CYS A 193 -21.79 22.63 -1.97
N ALA A 194 -21.48 23.77 -2.58
CA ALA A 194 -21.23 25.03 -1.89
C ALA A 194 -22.45 25.58 -1.13
N LEU A 195 -23.68 25.21 -1.55
CA LEU A 195 -24.92 25.59 -0.87
C LEU A 195 -25.16 24.83 0.44
N TYR A 196 -24.49 23.70 0.66
CA TYR A 196 -24.70 22.81 1.82
C TYR A 196 -23.49 22.72 2.76
N ALA A 197 -22.37 23.37 2.43
CA ALA A 197 -21.21 23.42 3.30
C ALA A 197 -21.34 24.61 4.27
N PRO A 198 -21.54 24.39 5.58
CA PRO A 198 -21.26 25.44 6.55
C PRO A 198 -19.78 25.82 6.43
N SER A 199 -19.47 27.11 6.51
CA SER A 199 -18.12 27.64 6.56
C SER A 199 -17.35 27.01 7.73
N VAL A 200 -16.64 25.92 7.46
CA VAL A 200 -15.68 25.35 8.39
C VAL A 200 -14.32 25.49 7.73
N ASP A 201 -13.55 26.44 8.26
CA ASP A 201 -12.11 26.55 8.07
C ASP A 201 -11.46 25.21 8.42
N SER A 202 -11.28 24.35 7.41
CA SER A 202 -10.39 23.20 7.49
C SER A 202 -9.93 22.87 6.10
N HIS A 203 -8.61 22.78 5.92
CA HIS A 203 -7.92 22.41 4.70
C HIS A 203 -8.14 20.93 4.28
N GLN A 204 -9.28 20.34 4.59
CA GLN A 204 -9.71 19.10 3.97
C GLN A 204 -10.44 19.46 2.68
N GLU A 205 -9.76 19.31 1.55
CA GLU A 205 -10.37 19.30 0.22
C GLU A 205 -11.46 18.23 0.21
N ALA A 206 -12.69 18.60 0.60
CA ALA A 206 -13.83 17.71 0.53
C ALA A 206 -14.06 17.40 -0.95
N LEU A 207 -13.59 16.23 -1.38
CA LEU A 207 -13.75 15.71 -2.73
C LEU A 207 -15.24 15.78 -3.07
N CYS A 208 -15.58 16.57 -4.09
CA CYS A 208 -16.96 16.73 -4.52
C CYS A 208 -17.56 15.35 -4.86
N PRO A 209 -18.71 14.96 -4.27
CA PRO A 209 -19.33 13.65 -4.53
C PRO A 209 -19.74 13.46 -5.99
N HIS A 210 -19.89 14.56 -6.74
CA HIS A 210 -20.19 14.50 -8.17
C HIS A 210 -18.99 14.07 -9.03
N ARG A 211 -17.77 14.09 -8.49
CA ARG A 211 -16.56 13.58 -9.16
C ARG A 211 -16.66 12.07 -9.41
N THR A 212 -17.34 11.35 -8.52
CA THR A 212 -17.51 9.90 -8.54
C THR A 212 -18.99 9.51 -8.74
N MET A 213 -19.80 10.41 -9.31
CA MET A 213 -21.26 10.21 -9.38
C MET A 213 -21.64 8.91 -10.09
N VAL A 214 -20.99 8.60 -11.21
CA VAL A 214 -21.28 7.41 -12.00
C VAL A 214 -20.51 6.22 -11.46
N SER A 215 -19.24 6.37 -11.06
CA SER A 215 -18.45 5.27 -10.49
C SER A 215 -19.00 4.76 -9.15
N SER A 216 -19.69 5.61 -8.37
CA SER A 216 -20.35 5.20 -7.12
C SER A 216 -21.46 4.16 -7.32
N LEU A 217 -22.03 4.03 -8.54
CA LEU A 217 -23.03 3.02 -8.86
C LEU A 217 -22.50 1.59 -8.81
N PHE A 218 -21.19 1.42 -8.94
CA PHE A 218 -20.54 0.12 -8.95
C PHE A 218 -20.27 -0.40 -7.53
N ILE A 219 -20.33 0.45 -6.50
CA ILE A 219 -20.04 0.10 -5.10
C ILE A 219 -20.87 -1.11 -4.61
N PRO A 220 -22.20 -1.15 -4.81
CA PRO A 220 -23.01 -2.27 -4.32
C PRO A 220 -22.64 -3.63 -4.92
N ASN A 221 -22.04 -3.64 -6.12
CA ASN A 221 -21.66 -4.84 -6.85
C ASN A 221 -20.13 -4.95 -7.01
N ILE A 222 -19.36 -4.27 -6.16
CA ILE A 222 -17.91 -4.14 -6.32
C ILE A 222 -17.16 -5.48 -6.20
N GLU A 223 -17.78 -6.45 -5.53
CA GLU A 223 -17.30 -7.82 -5.45
C GLU A 223 -17.10 -8.46 -6.82
N ILE A 224 -17.92 -8.12 -7.83
CA ILE A 224 -17.75 -8.60 -9.21
C ILE A 224 -16.37 -8.18 -9.73
N TYR A 225 -16.03 -6.90 -9.56
CA TYR A 225 -14.73 -6.37 -9.98
C TYR A 225 -13.58 -7.00 -9.20
N LEU A 226 -13.70 -7.13 -7.88
CA LEU A 226 -12.66 -7.70 -7.04
C LEU A 226 -12.44 -9.18 -7.37
N ARG A 227 -13.49 -10.00 -7.39
CA ARG A 227 -13.44 -11.41 -7.77
C ARG A 227 -12.76 -11.61 -9.10
N ARG A 228 -13.22 -10.89 -10.13
CA ARG A 228 -12.67 -11.02 -11.49
C ARG A 228 -11.21 -10.58 -11.53
N SER A 229 -10.88 -9.43 -10.93
CA SER A 229 -9.50 -8.91 -10.89
C SER A 229 -8.54 -9.87 -10.20
N PHE A 230 -8.89 -10.37 -9.01
CA PHE A 230 -8.06 -11.32 -8.29
C PHE A 230 -7.98 -12.69 -8.97
N SER A 231 -9.04 -13.13 -9.67
CA SER A 231 -8.98 -14.36 -10.47
C SER A 231 -7.94 -14.27 -11.59
N PHE A 232 -7.83 -13.12 -12.27
CA PHE A 232 -6.76 -12.87 -13.25
C PHE A 232 -5.37 -12.90 -12.59
N LEU A 233 -5.25 -12.37 -11.37
CA LEU A 233 -4.00 -12.46 -10.61
C LEU A 233 -3.64 -13.89 -10.25
N MET A 234 -4.57 -14.84 -10.22
CA MET A 234 -4.35 -16.25 -9.89
C MET A 234 -4.18 -17.20 -11.08
N GLN A 235 -4.42 -16.73 -12.31
CA GLN A 235 -4.38 -17.55 -13.53
C GLN A 235 -3.01 -18.21 -13.81
N PRO A 236 -1.87 -17.49 -13.78
CA PRO A 236 -0.59 -18.14 -13.96
C PRO A 236 -0.27 -19.14 -12.85
N ASP A 237 0.27 -20.30 -13.23
CA ASP A 237 0.73 -21.32 -12.29
C ASP A 237 1.92 -20.83 -11.44
N LEU A 238 2.08 -21.43 -10.26
CA LEU A 238 3.21 -21.13 -9.38
C LEU A 238 4.42 -21.94 -9.82
N ASN A 239 5.41 -21.26 -10.41
CA ASN A 239 6.74 -21.83 -10.62
C ASN A 239 7.70 -21.32 -9.53
N GLN A 240 8.09 -22.18 -8.59
CA GLN A 240 9.01 -21.84 -7.50
C GLN A 240 10.47 -21.65 -7.97
N GLU A 241 10.82 -22.09 -9.19
CA GLU A 241 12.16 -21.90 -9.76
C GLU A 241 12.34 -20.51 -10.39
N ASP A 242 11.25 -19.87 -10.82
CA ASP A 242 11.27 -18.50 -11.32
C ASP A 242 11.38 -17.53 -10.14
N THR A 243 12.59 -17.00 -9.95
CA THR A 243 12.93 -16.11 -8.85
C THR A 243 13.54 -14.81 -9.34
N ARG A 244 13.25 -13.72 -8.63
CA ARG A 244 13.84 -12.39 -8.82
C ARG A 244 14.23 -11.85 -7.45
N ALA A 245 15.49 -11.45 -7.30
CA ALA A 245 16.04 -11.02 -6.01
C ALA A 245 15.78 -12.04 -4.87
N CYS A 246 15.98 -13.33 -5.15
CA CYS A 246 15.72 -14.43 -4.21
C CYS A 246 14.29 -14.52 -3.68
N VAL A 247 13.32 -13.94 -4.40
CA VAL A 247 11.88 -14.05 -4.11
C VAL A 247 11.21 -14.74 -5.31
N VAL A 248 10.28 -15.66 -5.04
CA VAL A 248 9.50 -16.31 -6.11
C VAL A 248 8.71 -15.25 -6.88
N SER A 249 8.99 -15.10 -8.18
CA SER A 249 8.50 -14.02 -9.06
C SER A 249 6.99 -13.85 -9.01
N ARG A 250 6.26 -14.96 -8.82
CA ARG A 250 4.82 -14.98 -8.77
C ARG A 250 4.22 -14.09 -7.68
N PHE A 251 4.85 -14.01 -6.51
CA PHE A 251 4.38 -13.14 -5.42
C PHE A 251 4.63 -11.66 -5.73
N LEU A 252 5.76 -11.33 -6.37
CA LEU A 252 6.02 -9.96 -6.84
C LEU A 252 4.93 -9.50 -7.82
N ASP A 253 4.57 -10.37 -8.77
CA ASP A 253 3.55 -10.06 -9.77
C ASP A 253 2.14 -9.98 -9.16
N PHE A 254 1.85 -10.80 -8.14
CA PHE A 254 0.62 -10.70 -7.36
C PHE A 254 0.49 -9.33 -6.68
N PHE A 255 1.49 -8.89 -5.91
CA PHE A 255 1.45 -7.60 -5.21
C PHE A 255 1.43 -6.40 -6.19
N ARG A 256 2.14 -6.48 -7.32
CA ARG A 256 2.01 -5.47 -8.40
C ARG A 256 0.59 -5.40 -8.95
N GLY A 257 -0.07 -6.55 -9.08
CA GLY A 257 -1.47 -6.67 -9.45
C GLY A 257 -2.40 -6.00 -8.44
N VAL A 258 -2.22 -6.32 -7.15
CA VAL A 258 -2.97 -5.72 -6.03
C VAL A 258 -2.81 -4.20 -6.04
N GLY A 259 -1.61 -3.68 -6.27
CA GLY A 259 -1.39 -2.23 -6.38
C GLY A 259 -2.18 -1.55 -7.51
N LYS A 260 -2.47 -2.25 -8.62
CA LYS A 260 -3.35 -1.74 -9.69
C LYS A 260 -4.82 -1.76 -9.28
N ILE A 261 -5.24 -2.78 -8.55
CA ILE A 261 -6.60 -2.91 -7.99
C ILE A 261 -6.84 -1.79 -6.98
N LEU A 262 -5.89 -1.60 -6.06
CA LEU A 262 -5.94 -0.57 -5.02
C LEU A 262 -6.16 0.83 -5.61
N LYS A 263 -5.39 1.24 -6.63
CA LYS A 263 -5.52 2.56 -7.29
C LYS A 263 -6.91 2.84 -7.88
N ARG A 264 -7.70 1.80 -8.17
CA ARG A 264 -9.08 1.92 -8.66
C ARG A 264 -10.07 1.95 -7.50
N VAL A 265 -9.87 1.12 -6.49
CA VAL A 265 -10.66 1.15 -5.24
C VAL A 265 -10.52 2.50 -4.54
N GLU A 266 -9.30 3.03 -4.44
CA GLU A 266 -9.02 4.35 -3.84
C GLU A 266 -9.78 5.49 -4.50
N TYR A 267 -10.08 5.36 -5.80
CA TYR A 267 -10.84 6.38 -6.51
C TYR A 267 -12.29 6.49 -6.01
N LEU A 268 -12.87 5.39 -5.54
CA LEU A 268 -14.24 5.37 -5.00
C LEU A 268 -14.31 6.00 -3.60
N ASN A 269 -13.21 5.92 -2.84
CA ASN A 269 -13.09 6.42 -1.47
C ASN A 269 -14.24 5.94 -0.54
N ASP A 270 -14.59 4.66 -0.63
CA ASP A 270 -15.68 4.08 0.14
C ASP A 270 -15.18 2.98 1.10
N LYS A 271 -15.57 3.10 2.38
CA LYS A 271 -15.13 2.20 3.46
C LYS A 271 -15.54 0.75 3.23
N SER A 272 -16.73 0.51 2.67
CA SER A 272 -17.21 -0.85 2.41
C SER A 272 -16.37 -1.51 1.33
N VAL A 273 -15.93 -0.77 0.30
CA VAL A 273 -15.09 -1.33 -0.77
C VAL A 273 -13.73 -1.75 -0.24
N TYR A 274 -13.13 -0.96 0.65
CA TYR A 274 -11.85 -1.32 1.28
C TYR A 274 -11.93 -2.63 2.08
N ARG A 275 -13.02 -2.87 2.81
CA ARG A 275 -13.25 -4.16 3.50
C ARG A 275 -13.27 -5.34 2.53
N HIS A 276 -14.05 -5.23 1.46
CA HIS A 276 -14.07 -6.29 0.44
C HIS A 276 -12.67 -6.48 -0.19
N LEU A 277 -11.92 -5.40 -0.43
CA LEU A 277 -10.56 -5.50 -0.96
C LEU A 277 -9.64 -6.31 -0.03
N VAL A 278 -9.66 -6.05 1.28
CA VAL A 278 -8.86 -6.80 2.26
C VAL A 278 -9.29 -8.27 2.30
N HIS A 279 -10.59 -8.54 2.30
CA HIS A 279 -11.12 -9.90 2.26
C HIS A 279 -10.62 -10.70 1.05
N TYR A 280 -10.77 -10.14 -0.16
CA TYR A 280 -10.33 -10.80 -1.39
C TYR A 280 -8.80 -10.94 -1.45
N PHE A 281 -8.06 -9.95 -0.94
CA PHE A 281 -6.60 -10.00 -0.82
C PHE A 281 -6.16 -11.18 0.08
N ASP A 282 -6.70 -11.28 1.29
CA ASP A 282 -6.35 -12.33 2.25
C ASP A 282 -6.72 -13.71 1.70
N GLU A 283 -7.90 -13.86 1.10
CA GLU A 283 -8.34 -15.14 0.51
C GLU A 283 -7.41 -15.59 -0.61
N HIS A 284 -7.13 -14.74 -1.60
CA HIS A 284 -6.38 -15.13 -2.78
C HIS A 284 -4.89 -15.29 -2.48
N LEU A 285 -4.33 -14.46 -1.60
CA LEU A 285 -2.95 -14.63 -1.15
C LEU A 285 -2.81 -15.92 -0.33
N SER A 286 -3.77 -16.24 0.54
CA SER A 286 -3.81 -17.53 1.25
C SER A 286 -3.89 -18.72 0.28
N LEU A 287 -4.71 -18.64 -0.78
CA LEU A 287 -4.78 -19.67 -1.82
C LEU A 287 -3.45 -19.81 -2.57
N LEU A 288 -2.76 -18.72 -2.86
CA LEU A 288 -1.45 -18.75 -3.50
C LEU A 288 -0.40 -19.38 -2.58
N MET A 289 -0.41 -19.05 -1.29
CA MET A 289 0.48 -19.60 -0.27
C MET A 289 0.30 -21.12 -0.09
N LYS A 290 -0.93 -21.62 -0.19
CA LYS A 290 -1.22 -23.07 -0.15
C LYS A 290 -0.57 -23.86 -1.27
N ARG A 291 -0.20 -23.21 -2.39
CA ARG A 291 0.46 -23.85 -3.53
C ARG A 291 1.98 -23.96 -3.36
N ILE A 292 2.56 -23.35 -2.33
CA ILE A 292 4.00 -23.48 -2.04
C ILE A 292 4.28 -24.90 -1.56
N ASN A 293 5.17 -25.60 -2.25
CA ASN A 293 5.67 -26.91 -1.86
C ASN A 293 6.96 -26.80 -1.03
N SER A 294 7.24 -27.83 -0.24
CA SER A 294 8.52 -28.00 0.46
C SER A 294 9.66 -28.05 -0.56
N SER A 295 10.77 -27.36 -0.26
CA SER A 295 11.94 -27.42 -1.13
C SER A 295 12.58 -28.80 -1.10
N LYS A 296 13.32 -29.15 -2.16
CA LYS A 296 14.14 -30.37 -2.22
C LYS A 296 15.56 -30.13 -1.74
N ASP A 297 16.01 -28.88 -1.69
CA ASP A 297 17.35 -28.49 -1.31
C ASP A 297 17.37 -27.23 -0.43
N LEU A 298 18.50 -27.00 0.23
CA LEU A 298 18.71 -25.88 1.14
C LEU A 298 18.49 -24.53 0.42
N TYR A 299 18.99 -24.38 -0.81
CA TYR A 299 18.84 -23.15 -1.58
C TYR A 299 17.37 -22.78 -1.84
N GLY A 300 16.56 -23.74 -2.26
CA GLY A 300 15.13 -23.52 -2.45
C GLY A 300 14.41 -23.23 -1.12
N SER A 301 14.82 -23.83 0.00
CA SER A 301 14.25 -23.50 1.32
C SER A 301 14.56 -22.06 1.71
N ILE A 302 15.78 -21.61 1.46
CA ILE A 302 16.21 -20.22 1.68
C ILE A 302 15.36 -19.25 0.83
N ILE A 303 15.16 -19.55 -0.45
CA ILE A 303 14.28 -18.74 -1.33
C ILE A 303 12.86 -18.69 -0.78
N VAL A 304 12.31 -19.82 -0.32
CA VAL A 304 10.96 -19.85 0.24
C VAL A 304 10.89 -19.00 1.49
N LEU A 305 11.82 -19.13 2.45
CA LEU A 305 11.85 -18.30 3.67
C LEU A 305 11.98 -16.81 3.35
N ASN A 306 12.85 -16.44 2.42
CA ASN A 306 12.98 -15.05 1.96
C ASN A 306 11.69 -14.53 1.30
N THR A 307 11.02 -15.38 0.52
CA THR A 307 9.71 -15.07 -0.06
C THR A 307 8.64 -14.88 1.02
N LEU A 308 8.64 -15.70 2.09
CA LEU A 308 7.70 -15.57 3.20
C LEU A 308 7.90 -14.25 3.95
N LEU A 309 9.15 -13.84 4.19
CA LEU A 309 9.45 -12.55 4.82
C LEU A 309 8.95 -11.40 3.95
N PHE A 310 9.28 -11.41 2.65
CA PHE A 310 8.78 -10.42 1.70
C PHE A 310 7.25 -10.32 1.71
N ILE A 311 6.55 -11.46 1.69
CA ILE A 311 5.08 -11.49 1.74
C ILE A 311 4.57 -10.89 3.04
N ARG A 312 5.19 -11.22 4.18
CA ARG A 312 4.81 -10.73 5.51
C ARG A 312 4.90 -9.20 5.57
N GLU A 313 6.06 -8.66 5.19
CA GLU A 313 6.30 -7.21 5.21
C GLU A 313 5.38 -6.48 4.23
N THR A 314 5.30 -6.94 2.99
CA THR A 314 4.48 -6.29 1.96
C THR A 314 2.97 -6.36 2.28
N ALA A 315 2.52 -7.45 2.91
CA ALA A 315 1.13 -7.57 3.35
C ALA A 315 0.83 -6.62 4.52
N LEU A 316 1.76 -6.46 5.46
CA LEU A 316 1.61 -5.51 6.56
C LEU A 316 1.56 -4.07 6.04
N ASP A 317 2.48 -3.68 5.17
CA ASP A 317 2.49 -2.35 4.53
C ASP A 317 1.17 -2.07 3.79
N PHE A 318 0.64 -3.07 3.09
CA PHE A 318 -0.65 -2.96 2.41
C PHE A 318 -1.80 -2.74 3.40
N LEU A 319 -1.86 -3.51 4.49
CA LEU A 319 -2.91 -3.40 5.50
C LEU A 319 -2.85 -2.06 6.23
N ASP A 320 -1.65 -1.62 6.62
CA ASP A 320 -1.42 -0.33 7.26
C ASP A 320 -1.90 0.82 6.36
N GLN A 321 -1.61 0.74 5.06
CA GLN A 321 -2.12 1.71 4.08
C GLN A 321 -3.65 1.72 3.97
N ILE A 322 -4.31 0.55 4.05
CA ILE A 322 -5.79 0.48 4.05
C ILE A 322 -6.35 1.06 5.35
N ILE A 323 -5.75 0.72 6.51
CA ILE A 323 -6.16 1.20 7.83
C ILE A 323 -6.06 2.73 7.88
N GLU A 324 -4.95 3.31 7.45
CA GLU A 324 -4.73 4.75 7.42
C GLU A 324 -5.82 5.47 6.60
N LYS A 325 -6.19 4.90 5.44
CA LYS A 325 -7.15 5.53 4.52
C LYS A 325 -8.61 5.33 4.89
N SER A 326 -8.96 4.19 5.47
CA SER A 326 -10.36 3.77 5.64
C SER A 326 -10.81 3.65 7.10
N GLY A 327 -9.86 3.64 8.05
CA GLY A 327 -10.11 3.32 9.45
C GLY A 327 -10.80 1.96 9.62
N VAL A 328 -10.53 1.01 8.72
CA VAL A 328 -10.99 -0.37 8.81
C VAL A 328 -9.89 -1.18 9.49
N GLU A 329 -10.12 -1.54 10.76
CA GLU A 329 -9.37 -2.61 11.41
C GLU A 329 -10.01 -3.93 10.99
N GLU A 330 -9.26 -4.83 10.37
CA GLU A 330 -9.68 -6.22 10.16
C GLU A 330 -8.90 -7.17 11.05
N ASP A 331 -9.56 -8.28 11.41
CA ASP A 331 -8.97 -9.35 12.22
C ASP A 331 -7.78 -10.02 11.52
N ILE A 332 -6.95 -10.68 12.32
CA ILE A 332 -5.71 -11.37 11.93
C ILE A 332 -5.93 -12.16 10.62
N PRO A 333 -5.31 -11.74 9.50
CA PRO A 333 -5.60 -12.34 8.20
C PRO A 333 -5.14 -13.80 8.12
N LYS A 334 -5.91 -14.64 7.42
CA LYS A 334 -5.65 -16.09 7.24
C LYS A 334 -4.25 -16.37 6.71
N ILE A 335 -3.69 -15.42 5.97
CA ILE A 335 -2.32 -15.44 5.48
C ILE A 335 -1.29 -15.76 6.57
N HIS A 336 -1.46 -15.26 7.80
CA HIS A 336 -0.49 -15.50 8.88
C HIS A 336 -0.41 -16.98 9.26
N MET A 337 -1.54 -17.69 9.23
CA MET A 337 -1.55 -19.13 9.49
C MET A 337 -0.80 -19.88 8.38
N GLU A 338 -1.01 -19.50 7.12
CA GLU A 338 -0.33 -20.13 5.99
C GLU A 338 1.18 -19.83 5.98
N ILE A 339 1.59 -18.60 6.30
CA ILE A 339 3.01 -18.24 6.47
C ILE A 339 3.64 -19.14 7.53
N ARG A 340 3.05 -19.24 8.72
CA ARG A 340 3.59 -20.07 9.81
C ARG A 340 3.63 -21.56 9.45
N ARG A 341 2.68 -22.05 8.64
CA ARG A 341 2.66 -23.44 8.18
C ARG A 341 3.84 -23.72 7.26
N VAL A 342 4.06 -22.86 6.26
CA VAL A 342 5.16 -23.02 5.31
C VAL A 342 6.51 -22.85 6.01
N GLU A 343 6.65 -21.82 6.85
CA GLU A 343 7.85 -21.54 7.65
C GLU A 343 8.27 -22.74 8.51
N ARG A 344 7.33 -23.34 9.26
CA ARG A 344 7.60 -24.56 10.03
C ARG A 344 8.07 -25.73 9.18
N SER A 345 7.49 -25.91 8.00
CA SER A 345 7.90 -27.00 7.10
C SER A 345 9.30 -26.77 6.53
N GLN A 346 9.69 -25.53 6.24
CA GLN A 346 11.03 -25.24 5.74
C GLN A 346 12.07 -25.32 6.86
N ASN A 347 11.77 -24.79 8.04
CA ASN A 347 12.69 -24.87 9.19
C ASN A 347 12.93 -26.32 9.59
N ALA A 348 11.90 -27.17 9.66
CA ALA A 348 12.09 -28.59 9.93
C ALA A 348 13.01 -29.29 8.90
N PHE A 349 12.88 -28.93 7.61
CA PHE A 349 13.79 -29.44 6.59
C PHE A 349 15.23 -28.93 6.78
N ILE A 350 15.41 -27.64 7.11
CA ILE A 350 16.72 -27.05 7.36
C ILE A 350 17.37 -27.71 8.58
N ASP A 351 16.63 -27.89 9.68
CA ASP A 351 17.09 -28.55 10.89
C ASP A 351 17.57 -29.99 10.59
N ASP A 352 16.77 -30.77 9.85
CA ASP A 352 17.15 -32.12 9.44
C ASP A 352 18.39 -32.12 8.54
N PHE A 353 18.46 -31.19 7.58
CA PHE A 353 19.60 -31.05 6.67
C PHE A 353 20.89 -30.69 7.44
N LEU A 354 20.83 -29.69 8.31
CA LEU A 354 21.96 -29.22 9.11
C LEU A 354 22.40 -30.28 10.13
N SER A 355 21.46 -30.94 10.80
CA SER A 355 21.75 -32.06 11.70
C SER A 355 22.55 -33.16 10.98
N ASN A 356 22.11 -33.57 9.78
CA ASN A 356 22.83 -34.55 8.97
C ASN A 356 24.22 -34.05 8.56
N TYR A 357 24.33 -32.81 8.09
CA TYR A 357 25.61 -32.22 7.70
C TYR A 357 26.61 -32.19 8.87
N PHE A 358 26.20 -31.64 10.02
CA PHE A 358 27.05 -31.50 11.19
C PHE A 358 27.33 -32.82 11.92
N SER A 359 26.48 -33.83 11.75
CA SER A 359 26.76 -35.19 12.25
C SER A 359 27.95 -35.85 11.54
N GLY A 360 28.21 -35.46 10.29
CA GLY A 360 29.33 -35.95 9.49
C GLY A 360 30.68 -35.31 9.81
N LEU A 361 30.70 -34.25 10.63
CA LEU A 361 31.92 -33.57 11.06
C LEU A 361 32.43 -34.14 12.38
N ASP A 362 33.75 -34.25 12.52
CA ASP A 362 34.39 -34.71 13.75
C ASP A 362 34.84 -33.52 14.61
N PHE A 363 34.08 -33.24 15.67
CA PHE A 363 34.40 -32.17 16.63
C PHE A 363 35.40 -32.61 17.71
N ALA A 364 35.75 -33.90 17.77
CA ALA A 364 36.78 -34.42 18.68
C ALA A 364 38.20 -34.28 18.11
N ALA A 365 38.33 -34.19 16.78
CA ALA A 365 39.55 -33.86 16.05
C ALA A 365 39.34 -32.55 15.26
N PRO A 366 39.36 -31.40 15.96
CA PRO A 366 38.86 -30.14 15.42
C PRO A 366 39.74 -29.50 14.34
N GLU A 367 40.95 -29.99 14.10
CA GLU A 367 41.87 -29.39 13.14
C GLU A 367 41.29 -29.33 11.72
N GLY A 368 41.06 -28.12 11.21
CA GLY A 368 40.51 -27.88 9.88
C GLY A 368 38.99 -27.75 9.82
N LEU A 369 38.30 -27.85 10.96
CA LEU A 369 36.83 -27.70 11.07
C LEU A 369 36.35 -26.34 10.53
N SER A 370 37.07 -25.25 10.85
CA SER A 370 36.74 -23.91 10.36
C SER A 370 36.75 -23.84 8.84
N ARG A 371 37.70 -24.49 8.19
CA ARG A 371 37.78 -24.54 6.73
C ARG A 371 36.57 -25.26 6.14
N GLU A 372 36.15 -26.37 6.71
CA GLU A 372 34.97 -27.12 6.22
C GLU A 372 33.68 -26.32 6.40
N ILE A 373 33.49 -25.70 7.57
CA ILE A 373 32.31 -24.86 7.85
C ILE A 373 32.31 -23.61 6.95
N ILE A 374 33.44 -22.92 6.80
CA ILE A 374 33.56 -21.75 5.92
C ILE A 374 33.28 -22.14 4.47
N GLN A 375 33.81 -23.27 3.99
CA GLN A 375 33.52 -23.76 2.64
C GLN A 375 32.05 -24.06 2.43
N PHE A 376 31.38 -24.63 3.43
CA PHE A 376 29.93 -24.83 3.41
C PHE A 376 29.17 -23.50 3.35
N LEU A 377 29.54 -22.53 4.20
CA LEU A 377 28.92 -21.20 4.23
C LEU A 377 29.07 -20.50 2.86
N ASP A 378 30.28 -20.46 2.30
CA ASP A 378 30.57 -19.89 0.99
C ASP A 378 29.76 -20.58 -0.12
N LYS A 379 29.64 -21.91 -0.08
CA LYS A 379 28.96 -22.68 -1.11
C LYS A 379 27.45 -22.56 -1.03
N SER A 380 26.89 -22.58 0.18
CA SER A 380 25.45 -22.77 0.40
C SER A 380 24.68 -21.49 0.68
N ILE A 381 25.33 -20.48 1.30
CA ILE A 381 24.63 -19.32 1.88
C ILE A 381 25.22 -18.00 1.42
N MET A 382 26.54 -17.90 1.31
CA MET A 382 27.28 -16.66 1.01
C MET A 382 27.74 -16.59 -0.45
N ASN A 383 27.05 -17.29 -1.35
CA ASN A 383 27.38 -17.33 -2.78
C ASN A 383 26.71 -16.19 -3.57
N GLU A 384 27.07 -16.01 -4.84
CA GLU A 384 26.43 -14.98 -5.68
C GLU A 384 24.95 -15.28 -5.99
N ARG A 385 24.48 -16.54 -5.88
CA ARG A 385 23.08 -16.91 -6.11
C ARG A 385 22.15 -16.51 -4.97
N THR A 386 22.70 -16.23 -3.80
CA THR A 386 21.99 -15.80 -2.59
C THR A 386 22.10 -14.30 -2.36
N LYS A 387 22.71 -13.57 -3.30
CA LYS A 387 22.83 -12.10 -3.29
C LYS A 387 21.45 -11.47 -3.53
N GLY A 388 20.79 -11.10 -2.44
CA GLY A 388 19.41 -10.59 -2.44
C GLY A 388 18.52 -11.18 -1.35
N ILE A 389 19.02 -12.15 -0.57
CA ILE A 389 18.35 -12.57 0.67
C ILE A 389 18.38 -11.41 1.66
N HIS A 390 17.27 -11.22 2.37
CA HIS A 390 17.15 -10.26 3.45
C HIS A 390 18.09 -10.62 4.62
N GLU A 391 18.64 -9.60 5.29
CA GLU A 391 19.61 -9.81 6.37
C GLU A 391 19.03 -10.65 7.52
N ASP A 392 17.75 -10.46 7.87
CA ASP A 392 17.09 -11.23 8.92
C ASP A 392 17.07 -12.74 8.62
N VAL A 393 16.79 -13.13 7.36
CA VAL A 393 16.80 -14.53 6.96
C VAL A 393 18.22 -15.09 7.02
N GLN A 394 19.23 -14.29 6.63
CA GLN A 394 20.62 -14.69 6.77
C GLN A 394 21.01 -14.88 8.25
N ILE A 395 20.58 -13.98 9.14
CA ILE A 395 20.85 -14.08 10.57
C ILE A 395 20.20 -15.34 11.15
N THR A 396 18.94 -15.61 10.85
CA THR A 396 18.27 -16.85 11.32
C THR A 396 18.99 -18.10 10.83
N LEU A 397 19.37 -18.17 9.54
CA LEU A 397 20.11 -19.31 9.01
C LEU A 397 21.47 -19.49 9.69
N LEU A 398 22.19 -18.38 9.96
CA LEU A 398 23.46 -18.43 10.69
C LEU A 398 23.25 -18.88 12.14
N GLU A 399 22.17 -18.45 12.78
CA GLU A 399 21.79 -18.88 14.12
C GLU A 399 21.55 -20.39 14.17
N ASP A 400 20.83 -20.95 13.20
CA ASP A 400 20.59 -22.39 13.09
C ASP A 400 21.90 -23.17 12.90
N ILE A 401 22.76 -22.71 12.01
CA ILE A 401 24.07 -23.35 11.72
C ILE A 401 24.97 -23.35 12.95
N ILE A 402 25.06 -22.22 13.65
CA ILE A 402 25.89 -22.09 14.85
C ILE A 402 25.29 -22.92 15.98
N SER A 403 23.96 -22.99 16.09
CA SER A 403 23.27 -23.85 17.05
C SER A 403 23.55 -25.33 16.81
N HIS A 404 23.53 -25.78 15.55
CA HIS A 404 23.87 -27.16 15.21
C HIS A 404 25.35 -27.47 15.46
N ALA A 405 26.26 -26.58 15.09
CA ALA A 405 27.68 -26.71 15.42
C ALA A 405 27.88 -26.79 16.95
N PHE A 406 27.20 -25.93 17.70
CA PHE A 406 27.27 -25.90 19.15
C PHE A 406 26.70 -27.18 19.79
N SER A 407 25.61 -27.72 19.25
CA SER A 407 25.05 -29.01 19.69
C SER A 407 26.06 -30.16 19.56
N ARG A 408 26.86 -30.16 18.49
CA ARG A 408 27.94 -31.15 18.31
C ARG A 408 29.11 -30.93 19.27
N ILE A 409 29.49 -29.68 19.51
CA ILE A 409 30.49 -29.34 20.54
C ILE A 409 30.02 -29.83 21.91
N TYR A 410 28.76 -29.55 22.26
CA TYR A 410 28.16 -29.90 23.55
C TYR A 410 28.12 -31.42 23.82
N THR A 411 27.95 -32.21 22.76
CA THR A 411 27.93 -33.68 22.84
C THR A 411 29.32 -34.32 22.80
N THR A 412 30.37 -33.54 22.51
CA THR A 412 31.75 -33.99 22.49
C THR A 412 32.34 -33.95 23.90
N ARG A 413 33.18 -34.93 24.26
CA ARG A 413 33.94 -34.88 25.52
C ARG A 413 35.06 -33.86 25.38
N VAL A 414 34.90 -32.70 26.02
CA VAL A 414 35.85 -31.59 25.87
C VAL A 414 36.96 -31.70 26.92
N SER A 415 38.19 -31.93 26.45
CA SER A 415 39.41 -31.73 27.24
C SER A 415 39.94 -30.30 27.07
N PRO A 416 40.85 -29.81 27.92
CA PRO A 416 41.45 -28.49 27.74
C PRO A 416 42.10 -28.29 26.36
N GLN A 417 42.76 -29.33 25.84
CA GLN A 417 43.41 -29.32 24.51
C GLN A 417 42.38 -29.23 23.37
N ILE A 418 41.30 -30.00 23.46
CA ILE A 418 40.21 -29.95 22.49
C ILE A 418 39.49 -28.59 22.56
N SER A 419 39.27 -28.06 23.77
CA SER A 419 38.68 -26.74 23.97
C SER A 419 39.50 -25.62 23.34
N GLU A 420 40.82 -25.61 23.57
CA GLU A 420 41.73 -24.63 22.98
C GLU A 420 41.70 -24.70 21.45
N SER A 421 41.73 -25.91 20.90
CA SER A 421 41.70 -26.13 19.45
C SER A 421 40.35 -25.70 18.84
N LEU A 422 39.22 -26.07 19.46
CA LEU A 422 37.89 -25.62 19.04
C LEU A 422 37.73 -24.09 19.14
N LEU A 423 38.29 -23.45 20.17
CA LEU A 423 38.27 -22.00 20.29
C LEU A 423 39.01 -21.31 19.14
N PHE A 424 40.13 -21.89 18.69
CA PHE A 424 40.86 -21.38 17.54
C PHE A 424 40.00 -21.49 16.27
N GLU A 425 39.42 -22.67 16.01
CA GLU A 425 38.57 -22.92 14.84
C GLU A 425 37.31 -22.03 14.83
N ILE A 426 36.61 -21.88 15.97
CA ILE A 426 35.45 -21.00 16.10
C ILE A 426 35.83 -19.53 15.91
N SER A 427 37.00 -19.10 16.43
CA SER A 427 37.49 -17.74 16.23
C SER A 427 37.77 -17.43 14.75
N GLU A 428 38.27 -18.41 13.99
CA GLU A 428 38.44 -18.28 12.55
C GLU A 428 37.10 -18.11 11.82
N ILE A 429 36.09 -18.94 12.16
CA ILE A 429 34.73 -18.81 11.59
C ILE A 429 34.13 -17.45 11.93
N LYS A 430 34.24 -17.01 13.20
CA LYS A 430 33.75 -15.70 13.65
C LYS A 430 34.42 -14.55 12.92
N ARG A 431 35.75 -14.61 12.73
CA ARG A 431 36.52 -13.62 11.98
C ARG A 431 36.04 -13.56 10.53
N TYR A 432 35.83 -14.71 9.89
CA TYR A 432 35.29 -14.78 8.54
C TYR A 432 33.89 -14.17 8.45
N LEU A 433 32.96 -14.58 9.33
CA LEU A 433 31.57 -14.09 9.31
C LEU A 433 31.48 -12.57 9.53
N ARG A 434 32.32 -11.99 10.40
CA ARG A 434 32.40 -10.53 10.59
C ARG A 434 32.79 -9.74 9.34
N THR A 435 33.37 -10.39 8.33
CA THR A 435 33.64 -9.73 7.03
C THR A 435 32.42 -9.72 6.11
N LYS A 436 31.36 -10.45 6.44
CA LYS A 436 30.20 -10.72 5.58
C LYS A 436 28.88 -10.20 6.14
N VAL A 437 28.69 -10.27 7.45
CA VAL A 437 27.43 -9.88 8.12
C VAL A 437 27.68 -8.87 9.24
N SER A 438 26.67 -8.03 9.53
CA SER A 438 26.75 -7.00 10.56
C SER A 438 26.76 -7.60 11.97
N VAL A 439 25.97 -8.66 12.18
CA VAL A 439 25.81 -9.37 13.45
C VAL A 439 26.09 -10.85 13.25
N VAL A 440 26.90 -11.43 14.13
CA VAL A 440 27.18 -12.88 14.15
C VAL A 440 26.47 -13.48 15.35
N PRO A 441 25.36 -14.22 15.17
CA PRO A 441 24.57 -14.74 16.28
C PRO A 441 25.32 -15.83 17.05
N LEU A 442 25.03 -15.97 18.34
CA LEU A 442 25.42 -17.08 19.24
C LEU A 442 26.94 -17.37 19.44
N MET A 443 27.85 -16.77 18.68
CA MET A 443 29.29 -17.07 18.79
C MET A 443 29.87 -16.80 20.18
N ASP A 444 29.42 -15.73 20.85
CA ASP A 444 29.88 -15.41 22.19
C ASP A 444 29.45 -16.47 23.21
N VAL A 445 28.30 -17.12 23.00
CA VAL A 445 27.82 -18.23 23.83
C VAL A 445 28.71 -19.46 23.64
N VAL A 446 29.05 -19.80 22.39
CA VAL A 446 29.95 -20.92 22.08
C VAL A 446 31.34 -20.70 22.68
N GLU A 447 31.90 -19.49 22.54
CA GLU A 447 33.20 -19.14 23.14
C GLU A 447 33.18 -19.25 24.67
N LYS A 448 32.13 -18.74 25.32
CA LYS A 448 31.97 -18.83 26.78
C LYS A 448 31.92 -20.29 27.23
N TYR A 449 31.17 -21.15 26.52
CA TYR A 449 31.10 -22.58 26.82
C TYR A 449 32.48 -23.22 26.78
N LEU A 450 33.23 -23.03 25.69
CA LEU A 450 34.56 -23.64 25.54
C LEU A 450 35.55 -23.10 26.58
N LYS A 451 35.54 -21.79 26.86
CA LYS A 451 36.42 -21.16 27.87
C LYS A 451 36.30 -21.76 29.27
N ILE A 452 35.15 -22.36 29.61
CA ILE A 452 34.98 -23.10 30.88
C ILE A 452 35.98 -24.25 30.98
N PHE A 453 36.19 -25.00 29.90
CA PHE A 453 37.01 -26.20 29.84
C PHE A 453 38.52 -25.95 29.66
N LEU A 454 38.95 -24.69 29.52
CA LEU A 454 40.37 -24.35 29.45
C LEU A 454 41.09 -24.61 30.78
N CYS A 455 40.37 -24.57 31.90
CA CYS A 455 40.93 -24.95 33.20
C CYS A 455 40.94 -26.49 33.33
N PRO A 456 42.09 -27.11 33.63
CA PRO A 456 42.15 -28.54 33.87
C PRO A 456 41.41 -28.94 35.16
N LEU A 457 40.84 -30.13 35.16
CA LEU A 457 40.03 -30.68 36.26
C LEU A 457 40.85 -31.01 37.52
N ASP A 458 42.17 -31.10 37.36
CA ASP A 458 43.14 -31.34 38.43
C ASP A 458 43.01 -30.30 39.56
N ASN A 459 42.61 -29.06 39.23
CA ASN A 459 42.33 -28.01 40.19
C ASN A 459 40.84 -27.63 40.20
N LYS A 460 40.07 -28.42 40.96
CA LYS A 460 38.60 -28.32 41.07
C LYS A 460 38.12 -26.93 41.52
N GLU A 461 38.83 -26.27 42.43
CA GLU A 461 38.46 -24.94 42.91
C GLU A 461 38.66 -23.87 41.83
N CYS A 462 39.75 -23.96 41.07
CA CYS A 462 40.02 -23.06 39.95
C CYS A 462 39.03 -23.29 38.80
N PHE A 463 38.73 -24.55 38.47
CA PHE A 463 37.72 -24.90 37.47
C PHE A 463 36.35 -24.32 37.82
N VAL A 464 35.88 -24.51 39.06
CA VAL A 464 34.60 -23.98 39.54
C VAL A 464 34.56 -22.45 39.49
N LYS A 465 35.63 -21.76 39.89
CA LYS A 465 35.71 -20.28 39.78
C LYS A 465 35.66 -19.83 38.32
N ASN A 466 36.35 -20.53 37.43
CA ASN A 466 36.32 -20.26 35.99
C ASN A 466 34.92 -20.51 35.39
N PHE A 467 34.24 -21.59 35.81
CA PHE A 467 32.86 -21.85 35.43
C PHE A 467 31.92 -20.70 35.83
N ILE A 468 31.96 -20.26 37.09
CA ILE A 468 31.12 -19.17 37.58
C ILE A 468 31.38 -17.88 36.78
N LEU A 469 32.65 -17.59 36.52
CA LEU A 469 33.06 -16.40 35.78
C LEU A 469 32.64 -16.44 34.30
N MET A 470 32.82 -17.57 33.61
CA MET A 470 32.60 -17.69 32.16
C MET A 470 31.16 -18.03 31.80
N SER A 471 30.44 -18.76 32.66
CA SER A 471 29.05 -19.14 32.43
C SER A 471 28.11 -17.94 32.54
N GLU A 472 28.35 -17.00 33.46
CA GLU A 472 27.49 -15.83 33.71
C GLU A 472 25.99 -16.19 33.85
N GLY A 473 25.68 -17.40 34.33
CA GLY A 473 24.32 -17.92 34.47
C GLY A 473 23.68 -18.47 33.18
N ILE A 474 24.42 -18.54 32.07
CA ILE A 474 23.94 -19.10 30.79
C ILE A 474 23.86 -20.63 30.86
N PHE A 475 24.84 -21.28 31.50
CA PHE A 475 24.92 -22.74 31.61
C PHE A 475 24.71 -23.19 33.05
N SER A 476 23.95 -24.27 33.24
CA SER A 476 23.87 -24.92 34.55
C SER A 476 25.13 -25.73 34.82
N PHE A 477 25.49 -25.89 36.09
CA PHE A 477 26.67 -26.67 36.46
C PHE A 477 26.51 -28.14 36.04
N ASP A 478 25.30 -28.70 36.20
CA ASP A 478 24.96 -30.06 35.76
C ASP A 478 25.24 -30.26 34.26
N GLN A 479 24.91 -29.27 33.42
CA GLN A 479 25.16 -29.32 31.99
C GLN A 479 26.65 -29.42 31.66
N ILE A 480 27.51 -28.75 32.42
CA ILE A 480 28.98 -28.74 32.22
C ILE A 480 29.62 -30.02 32.74
N VAL A 481 29.15 -30.51 33.88
CA VAL A 481 29.69 -31.72 34.52
C VAL A 481 29.39 -32.98 33.69
N ASN A 482 28.21 -33.05 33.06
CA ASN A 482 27.85 -34.17 32.19
C ASN A 482 28.76 -34.29 30.94
N SER A 483 29.31 -33.17 30.44
CA SER A 483 30.24 -33.17 29.29
C SER A 483 31.67 -33.62 29.61
N ILE A 484 32.04 -33.73 30.90
CA ILE A 484 33.40 -34.10 31.35
C ILE A 484 33.63 -35.63 31.31
N GLY A 485 32.57 -36.44 31.38
CA GLY A 485 32.63 -37.88 31.12
C GLY A 485 33.33 -38.75 32.17
N ASN A 486 33.72 -38.21 33.33
CA ASN A 486 34.45 -38.91 34.38
C ASN A 486 33.63 -38.97 35.70
N GLU A 487 32.77 -39.97 35.85
CA GLU A 487 31.80 -40.10 36.96
C GLU A 487 32.44 -40.06 38.36
N HIS A 488 33.70 -40.48 38.49
CA HIS A 488 34.42 -40.50 39.77
C HIS A 488 34.90 -39.12 40.26
N GLU A 489 34.96 -38.10 39.39
CA GLU A 489 35.42 -36.74 39.74
C GLU A 489 34.27 -35.75 39.96
N VAL A 490 33.07 -36.14 39.54
CA VAL A 490 31.82 -35.37 39.62
C VAL A 490 31.49 -34.92 41.05
N GLY A 491 31.51 -35.85 42.01
CA GLY A 491 31.16 -35.53 43.40
C GLY A 491 32.07 -34.49 44.05
N ALA A 492 33.36 -34.50 43.69
CA ALA A 492 34.32 -33.53 44.22
C ALA A 492 34.18 -32.13 43.56
N LEU A 493 33.73 -32.08 42.29
CA LEU A 493 33.40 -30.84 41.60
C LEU A 493 32.13 -30.19 42.18
N TYR A 494 31.10 -30.97 42.49
CA TYR A 494 29.90 -30.46 43.18
C TYR A 494 30.21 -29.90 44.56
N SER A 495 31.02 -30.59 45.36
CA SER A 495 31.44 -30.08 46.68
C SER A 495 32.21 -28.75 46.57
N ALA A 496 33.09 -28.63 45.57
CA ALA A 496 33.82 -27.38 45.31
C ALA A 496 32.89 -26.26 44.82
N TYR A 497 31.89 -26.59 43.99
CA TYR A 497 30.86 -25.67 43.52
C TYR A 497 29.97 -25.15 44.66
N GLU A 498 29.47 -26.03 45.52
CA GLU A 498 28.69 -25.63 46.70
C GLU A 498 29.50 -24.74 47.66
N ALA A 499 30.78 -25.06 47.88
CA ALA A 499 31.67 -24.25 48.71
C ALA A 499 31.89 -22.85 48.10
N ALA A 500 32.08 -22.76 46.78
CA ALA A 500 32.21 -21.49 46.07
C ALA A 500 30.92 -20.66 46.15
N MET A 501 29.75 -21.28 45.93
CA MET A 501 28.45 -20.61 46.02
C MET A 501 28.14 -20.11 47.44
N LYS A 502 28.50 -20.88 48.49
CA LYS A 502 28.40 -20.45 49.90
C LYS A 502 29.31 -19.25 50.21
N SER A 503 30.47 -19.14 49.56
CA SER A 503 31.37 -17.99 49.72
C SER A 503 30.93 -16.75 48.93
N LEU A 504 30.20 -16.92 47.83
CA LEU A 504 29.64 -15.84 47.01
C LEU A 504 28.32 -15.27 47.58
N HIS A 505 27.59 -16.06 48.38
CA HIS A 505 26.39 -15.62 49.12
C HIS A 505 26.54 -15.89 50.64
N PRO A 506 27.17 -14.99 51.42
CA PRO A 506 27.43 -15.24 52.85
C PRO A 506 26.23 -15.15 53.81
N LEU A 507 24.98 -14.99 53.33
CA LEU A 507 23.83 -14.70 54.19
C LEU A 507 22.56 -15.40 53.72
N ALA A 508 22.40 -16.67 54.12
CA ALA A 508 21.10 -17.29 54.37
C ALA A 508 21.30 -18.64 55.03
N LEU A 509 21.75 -18.68 56.30
CA LEU A 509 21.52 -19.79 57.24
C LEU A 509 22.14 -19.50 58.61
N GLU A 510 21.64 -18.47 59.31
CA GLU A 510 21.58 -18.50 60.78
C GLU A 510 20.28 -17.82 61.23
N THR A 511 19.22 -18.61 61.38
CA THR A 511 18.19 -18.33 62.37
C THR A 511 18.01 -19.62 63.18
N PRO A 512 18.40 -19.65 64.46
CA PRO A 512 18.19 -20.80 65.29
C PRO A 512 16.70 -20.87 65.69
N LEU A 513 16.06 -21.98 65.40
CA LEU A 513 14.81 -22.36 66.05
C LEU A 513 15.13 -22.73 67.51
N HIS A 514 14.92 -21.78 68.42
CA HIS A 514 14.65 -22.07 69.82
C HIS A 514 13.36 -21.37 70.26
N GLN A 515 12.38 -22.24 70.59
CA GLN A 515 11.17 -22.06 71.40
C GLN A 515 10.05 -21.18 70.86
#